data_AF-A0A914DCQ2-F1
#
_entry.id   AF-A0A914DCQ2-F1
#
_cell.length_a   1.000
_cell.length_b   1.000
_cell.length_c   1.000
_cell.angle_alpha   90.00
_cell.angle_beta   90.00
_cell.angle_gamma   90.00
#
_symmetry.space_group_name_H-M   'P 1'
#
loop_
_entity.id
_entity.type
_entity.pdbx_description
1 polymer ?
#
loop_
_entity_poly.entity_id
_entity_poly.type
_entity_poly.pdbx_seq_one_letter_code
_entity_poly.pdbx_strand_id
1 'polypeptide(L)'
;MIIDQETQLWLWSETTITTFALKVANLYLQKKYSSSPIPATVINRIKEPETFKALFPTWVPFEEVDNSEDFIPGDPQDLNILLEERTKFRSIDEVRARNLPKGCDLKSLEQYLNDEDFRKVFKMERKEFYKLPRWKQISLKKEMNLF
;
A
#
# COMPACT_ATOMS: atom_id res chain seq x y z
N MET A 1 6.49 4.81 -10.00
CA MET A 1 6.37 4.83 -11.47
C MET A 1 5.57 3.61 -11.90
N ILE A 2 4.63 3.78 -12.83
CA ILE A 2 3.91 2.66 -13.47
C ILE A 2 4.50 2.50 -14.87
N ILE A 3 4.88 1.28 -15.23
CA ILE A 3 5.39 0.92 -16.56
C ILE A 3 4.50 -0.19 -17.09
N ASP A 4 3.88 0.05 -18.24
CA ASP A 4 2.89 -0.84 -18.86
C ASP A 4 3.42 -1.33 -20.21
N GLN A 5 3.49 -2.64 -20.38
CA GLN A 5 4.03 -3.29 -21.57
C GLN A 5 3.00 -4.15 -22.31
N GLU A 6 1.71 -3.93 -22.03
CA GLU A 6 0.57 -4.68 -22.60
C GLU A 6 0.49 -6.17 -22.20
N THR A 7 1.61 -6.79 -21.82
CA THR A 7 1.69 -8.16 -21.31
C THR A 7 2.00 -8.23 -19.82
N GLN A 8 2.57 -7.16 -19.25
CA GLN A 8 2.91 -7.06 -17.84
C GLN A 8 2.89 -5.59 -17.39
N LEU A 9 2.46 -5.36 -16.15
CA LEU A 9 2.56 -4.08 -15.47
C LEU A 9 3.66 -4.12 -14.41
N TRP A 10 4.49 -3.10 -14.37
CA TRP A 10 5.49 -2.91 -13.32
C TRP A 10 5.16 -1.66 -12.51
N LEU A 11 5.11 -1.81 -11.18
CA LEU A 11 5.03 -0.69 -10.24
C LEU A 11 6.38 -0.55 -9.55
N TRP A 12 7.18 0.40 -10.02
CA TRP A 12 8.53 0.67 -9.52
C TRP A 12 8.57 1.88 -8.57
N SER A 13 9.40 1.83 -7.54
CA SER A 13 9.64 2.96 -6.64
C SER A 13 11.01 2.92 -5.98
N GLU A 14 11.58 4.10 -5.79
CA GLU A 14 12.82 4.30 -5.02
C GLU A 14 12.64 4.02 -3.54
N THR A 15 11.44 4.26 -3.02
CA THR A 15 11.08 4.09 -1.61
C THR A 15 9.95 3.06 -1.45
N THR A 16 9.58 2.76 -0.20
CA THR A 16 8.48 1.83 0.12
C THR A 16 7.20 2.26 -0.59
N ILE A 17 6.68 1.38 -1.44
CA ILE A 17 5.45 1.64 -2.19
C ILE A 17 4.28 1.74 -1.21
N THR A 18 3.49 2.80 -1.31
CA THR A 18 2.33 3.00 -0.42
C THR A 18 1.14 2.17 -0.87
N THR A 19 0.26 1.80 0.06
CA THR A 19 -1.02 1.14 -0.26
C THR A 19 -1.88 2.01 -1.18
N PHE A 20 -1.76 3.33 -1.11
CA PHE A 20 -2.42 4.24 -2.06
C PHE A 20 -1.93 4.01 -3.50
N ALA A 21 -0.61 3.96 -3.72
CA ALA A 21 -0.05 3.69 -5.04
C ALA A 21 -0.48 2.32 -5.59
N LEU A 22 -0.53 1.29 -4.73
CA LEU A 22 -1.06 -0.03 -5.10
C LEU A 22 -2.52 0.04 -5.56
N LYS A 23 -3.37 0.76 -4.81
CA LYS A 23 -4.78 0.96 -5.19
C LYS A 23 -4.92 1.67 -6.53
N VAL A 24 -4.12 2.71 -6.78
CA VAL A 24 -4.13 3.44 -8.06
C VAL A 24 -3.72 2.53 -9.21
N ALA A 25 -2.65 1.74 -9.06
CA ALA A 25 -2.21 0.79 -10.07
C ALA A 25 -3.25 -0.32 -10.32
N ASN A 26 -3.88 -0.85 -9.26
CA ASN A 26 -4.98 -1.81 -9.39
C ASN A 26 -6.18 -1.22 -10.14
N LEU A 27 -6.58 0.02 -9.84
CA LEU A 27 -7.66 0.72 -10.56
C LEU A 27 -7.33 0.91 -12.05
N TYR A 28 -6.06 1.22 -12.35
CA TYR A 28 -5.59 1.31 -13.73
C TYR A 28 -5.76 -0.02 -14.48
N LEU A 29 -5.31 -1.13 -13.89
CA LEU A 29 -5.47 -2.48 -14.45
C LEU A 29 -6.93 -2.82 -14.68
N GLN A 30 -7.77 -2.60 -13.67
CA GLN A 30 -9.21 -2.89 -13.76
C GLN A 30 -9.90 -2.08 -14.86
N LYS A 31 -9.42 -0.88 -15.18
CA LYS A 31 -10.01 -0.02 -16.21
C LYS A 31 -9.50 -0.33 -17.62
N LYS A 32 -8.18 -0.61 -17.78
CA LYS A 32 -7.56 -0.82 -19.10
C LYS A 32 -7.60 -2.28 -19.54
N TYR A 33 -7.46 -3.20 -18.60
CA TYR A 33 -7.29 -4.64 -18.82
C TYR A 33 -8.45 -5.46 -18.23
N SER A 34 -9.66 -4.90 -18.20
CA SER A 34 -10.84 -5.57 -17.62
C SER A 34 -11.16 -6.91 -18.29
N SER A 35 -11.00 -6.99 -19.62
CA SER A 35 -11.31 -8.18 -20.42
C SER A 35 -10.15 -9.16 -20.56
N SER A 36 -8.91 -8.70 -20.32
CA SER A 36 -7.70 -9.51 -20.42
C SER A 36 -6.73 -9.09 -19.31
N PRO A 37 -6.85 -9.70 -18.11
CA PRO A 37 -6.01 -9.35 -16.98
C PRO A 37 -4.54 -9.68 -17.26
N ILE A 38 -3.67 -8.73 -16.98
CA ILE A 38 -2.21 -8.90 -17.07
C ILE A 38 -1.60 -9.01 -15.67
N PRO A 39 -0.49 -9.75 -15.50
CA PRO A 39 0.26 -9.76 -14.25
C PRO A 39 0.78 -8.37 -13.92
N ALA A 40 0.82 -8.06 -12.62
CA ALA A 40 1.33 -6.80 -12.12
C ALA A 40 2.33 -7.04 -10.98
N THR A 41 3.55 -6.54 -11.14
CA THR A 41 4.65 -6.78 -10.21
C THR A 41 5.13 -5.48 -9.60
N VAL A 42 5.27 -5.50 -8.29
CA VAL A 42 5.78 -4.43 -7.45
C VAL A 42 7.28 -4.64 -7.29
N ILE A 43 8.06 -3.61 -7.64
CA ILE A 43 9.52 -3.67 -7.60
C ILE A 43 10.08 -2.43 -6.89
N ASN A 44 11.15 -2.64 -6.13
CA ASN A 44 11.85 -1.58 -5.44
C ASN A 44 13.24 -1.38 -6.05
N ARG A 45 13.78 -0.17 -5.86
CA ARG A 45 15.17 0.14 -6.21
C ARG A 45 16.12 -0.93 -5.68
N ILE A 46 17.14 -1.29 -6.46
CA ILE A 46 18.16 -2.32 -6.19
C ILE A 46 17.65 -3.76 -6.32
N LYS A 47 16.33 -3.97 -6.37
CA LYS A 47 15.70 -5.29 -6.49
C LYS A 47 15.01 -5.48 -7.84
N GLU A 48 15.44 -4.74 -8.87
CA GLU A 48 14.89 -4.87 -10.22
C GLU A 48 15.29 -6.21 -10.86
N PRO A 49 14.32 -7.01 -11.35
CA PRO A 49 14.62 -8.25 -12.06
C PRO A 49 15.21 -7.98 -13.44
N GLU A 50 15.94 -8.95 -13.99
CA GLU A 50 16.58 -8.81 -15.30
C GLU A 50 15.58 -8.56 -16.43
N THR A 51 14.39 -9.16 -16.34
CA THR A 51 13.28 -8.93 -17.27
C THR A 51 12.82 -7.47 -17.28
N PHE A 52 12.93 -6.77 -16.15
CA PHE A 52 12.62 -5.34 -16.06
C PHE A 52 13.76 -4.46 -16.58
N LYS A 53 15.02 -4.83 -16.31
CA LYS A 53 16.19 -4.09 -16.80
C LYS A 53 16.30 -4.16 -18.33
N ALA A 54 15.97 -5.32 -18.92
CA ALA A 54 15.97 -5.55 -20.36
C ALA A 54 14.96 -4.68 -21.14
N LEU A 55 14.06 -3.97 -20.46
CA LEU A 55 13.10 -3.07 -21.09
C LEU A 55 13.75 -1.77 -21.57
N PHE A 56 14.97 -1.50 -21.11
CA PHE A 56 15.70 -0.27 -21.39
C PHE A 56 16.95 -0.58 -22.23
N PRO A 57 17.26 0.21 -23.28
CA PRO A 57 18.46 -0.01 -24.10
C PRO A 57 19.77 0.01 -23.32
N THR A 58 19.81 0.80 -22.25
CA THR A 58 20.93 0.89 -21.32
C THR A 58 20.39 0.98 -19.90
N TRP A 59 20.88 0.11 -19.02
CA TRP A 59 20.57 0.14 -17.58
C TRP A 59 21.82 0.47 -16.79
N VAL A 60 21.83 1.61 -16.09
CA VAL A 60 22.91 1.98 -15.17
C VAL A 60 22.49 1.53 -13.77
N PRO A 61 23.17 0.55 -13.15
CA PRO A 61 22.87 0.15 -11.78
C PRO A 61 23.01 1.34 -10.84
N PHE A 62 22.12 1.42 -9.86
CA PHE A 62 22.30 2.34 -8.75
C PHE A 62 23.52 1.89 -7.93
N GLU A 63 24.51 2.76 -7.79
CA GLU A 63 25.65 2.53 -6.89
C GLU A 63 25.17 2.28 -5.45
N GLU A 64 25.94 1.49 -4.70
CA GLU A 64 25.55 0.91 -3.40
C GLU A 64 24.86 1.92 -2.49
N VAL A 65 23.73 1.47 -1.95
CA VAL A 65 22.75 2.27 -1.22
C VAL A 65 23.39 2.91 0.00
N ASP A 66 23.08 4.19 0.20
CA ASP A 66 23.13 4.87 1.49
C ASP A 66 22.79 3.88 2.62
N ASN A 67 23.75 3.59 3.50
CA ASN A 67 23.61 2.67 4.64
C ASN A 67 22.65 3.24 5.72
N SER A 68 21.68 4.05 5.31
CA SER A 68 20.58 4.47 6.15
C SER A 68 19.76 3.24 6.52
N GLU A 69 19.68 2.92 7.82
CA GLU A 69 18.87 1.82 8.36
C GLU A 69 17.38 1.91 8.00
N ASP A 70 16.94 3.07 7.48
CA ASP A 70 15.55 3.41 7.22
C ASP A 70 14.95 2.75 5.96
N PHE A 71 15.76 2.33 4.99
CA PHE A 71 15.24 1.75 3.74
C PHE A 71 15.78 0.34 3.44
N ILE A 72 14.91 -0.65 3.67
CA ILE A 72 15.15 -2.05 3.26
C ILE A 72 14.35 -2.31 1.98
N PRO A 73 15.00 -2.47 0.81
CA PRO A 73 14.30 -2.75 -0.43
C PRO A 73 13.63 -4.12 -0.37
N GLY A 74 12.34 -4.17 -0.73
CA GLY A 74 11.58 -5.40 -0.80
C GLY A 74 11.90 -6.20 -2.07
N ASP A 75 11.77 -7.53 -1.98
CA ASP A 75 11.84 -8.39 -3.17
C ASP A 75 10.65 -8.14 -4.11
N PRO A 76 10.79 -8.44 -5.42
CA PRO A 76 9.68 -8.35 -6.36
C PRO A 76 8.48 -9.16 -5.89
N GLN A 77 7.30 -8.52 -5.83
CA GLN A 77 6.08 -9.15 -5.32
C GLN A 77 4.89 -8.90 -6.24
N ASP A 78 3.94 -9.84 -6.29
CA ASP A 78 2.68 -9.64 -7.00
C ASP A 78 1.86 -8.51 -6.36
N LEU A 79 1.32 -7.63 -7.20
CA LEU A 79 0.58 -6.45 -6.77
C LEU A 79 -0.71 -6.82 -6.03
N ASN A 80 -1.44 -7.84 -6.49
CA ASN A 80 -2.73 -8.23 -5.92
C ASN A 80 -2.51 -8.87 -4.55
N ILE A 81 -1.55 -9.79 -4.44
CA ILE A 81 -1.18 -10.41 -3.16
C ILE A 81 -0.80 -9.35 -2.14
N LEU A 82 0.07 -8.40 -2.53
CA LEU A 82 0.51 -7.33 -1.64
C LEU A 82 -0.64 -6.38 -1.26
N LEU A 83 -1.55 -6.09 -2.19
CA LEU A 83 -2.71 -5.24 -1.94
C LEU A 83 -3.69 -5.91 -0.97
N GLU A 84 -3.97 -7.20 -1.14
CA GLU A 84 -4.81 -7.99 -0.24
C GLU A 84 -4.24 -7.99 1.18
N GLU A 85 -2.94 -8.25 1.32
CA GLU A 85 -2.26 -8.28 2.62
C GLU A 85 -2.36 -6.94 3.36
N ARG A 86 -2.17 -5.83 2.62
CA ARG A 86 -2.17 -4.46 3.14
C ARG A 86 -3.54 -3.83 3.28
N THR A 87 -4.59 -4.48 2.82
CA THR A 87 -5.99 -4.02 2.99
C THR A 87 -6.79 -4.93 3.93
N LYS A 88 -6.19 -6.06 4.35
CA LYS A 88 -6.76 -6.98 5.33
C LYS A 88 -7.10 -6.28 6.65
N PHE A 89 -8.29 -6.59 7.18
CA PHE A 89 -8.68 -6.16 8.52
C PHE A 89 -7.82 -6.84 9.59
N ARG A 90 -7.50 -6.08 10.65
CA ARG A 90 -6.63 -6.47 11.76
C ARG A 90 -7.34 -6.19 13.08
N SER A 91 -6.86 -6.84 14.14
CA SER A 91 -7.35 -6.60 15.48
C SER A 91 -7.04 -5.17 15.96
N ILE A 92 -7.82 -4.67 16.93
CA ILE A 92 -7.61 -3.33 17.51
C ILE A 92 -6.20 -3.20 18.11
N ASP A 93 -5.70 -4.25 18.75
CA ASP A 93 -4.40 -4.23 19.42
C ASP A 93 -3.23 -4.17 18.43
N GLU A 94 -3.28 -4.94 17.34
CA GLU A 94 -2.30 -4.86 16.24
C GLU A 94 -2.26 -3.46 15.62
N VAL A 95 -3.45 -2.88 15.37
CA VAL A 95 -3.59 -1.55 14.77
C VAL A 95 -3.03 -0.46 15.69
N ARG A 96 -3.33 -0.52 16.99
CA ARG A 96 -2.80 0.43 17.99
C ARG A 96 -1.31 0.30 18.20
N ALA A 97 -0.78 -0.92 18.16
CA ALA A 97 0.65 -1.20 18.21
C ALA A 97 1.40 -0.76 16.94
N ARG A 98 0.68 -0.30 15.90
CA ARG A 98 1.22 0.04 14.58
C ARG A 98 2.00 -1.12 13.95
N ASN A 99 1.64 -2.36 14.31
CA ASN A 99 2.23 -3.56 13.75
C ASN A 99 1.57 -3.90 12.41
N LEU A 100 1.75 -3.01 11.43
CA LEU A 100 1.18 -3.12 10.09
C LEU A 100 2.30 -3.29 9.06
N PRO A 101 2.03 -3.99 7.94
CA PRO A 101 3.00 -4.10 6.86
C PRO A 101 3.50 -2.72 6.39
N LYS A 102 4.77 -2.66 5.99
CA LYS A 102 5.38 -1.42 5.46
C LYS A 102 4.56 -0.87 4.30
N GLY A 103 4.37 0.44 4.25
CA GLY A 103 3.59 1.12 3.20
C GLY A 103 2.08 1.20 3.48
N CYS A 104 1.58 0.59 4.56
CA CYS A 104 0.24 0.84 5.08
C CYS A 104 0.07 2.29 5.55
N ASP A 105 -1.16 2.82 5.47
CA ASP A 105 -1.48 4.19 5.84
C ASP A 105 -1.73 4.30 7.36
N LEU A 106 -0.67 4.70 8.07
CA LEU A 106 -0.70 4.92 9.52
C LEU A 106 -1.49 6.18 9.93
N LYS A 107 -1.90 7.05 9.00
CA LYS A 107 -2.72 8.24 9.30
C LYS A 107 -4.21 7.92 9.37
N SER A 108 -4.60 6.74 8.87
CA SER A 108 -5.98 6.29 8.75
C SER A 108 -6.15 4.87 9.31
N LEU A 109 -5.69 4.65 10.54
CA LEU A 109 -5.68 3.33 11.20
C LEU A 109 -7.09 2.72 11.35
N GLU A 110 -8.12 3.57 11.43
CA GLU A 110 -9.53 3.18 11.52
C GLU A 110 -10.01 2.33 10.32
N GLN A 111 -9.33 2.44 9.18
CA GLN A 111 -9.70 1.68 7.98
C GLN A 111 -9.44 0.18 8.13
N TYR A 112 -8.47 -0.19 8.97
CA TYR A 112 -8.02 -1.58 9.18
C TYR A 112 -8.88 -2.35 10.18
N LEU A 113 -9.82 -1.70 10.86
CA LEU A 113 -10.77 -2.39 11.72
C LEU A 113 -11.89 -3.01 10.89
N ASN A 114 -12.41 -4.16 11.28
CA ASN A 114 -13.71 -4.63 10.76
C ASN A 114 -14.84 -3.75 11.35
N ASP A 115 -16.07 -3.91 10.84
CA ASP A 115 -17.20 -3.07 11.27
C ASP A 115 -17.59 -3.28 12.73
N GLU A 116 -17.42 -4.49 13.26
CA GLU A 116 -17.74 -4.82 14.65
C GLU A 116 -16.78 -4.10 15.61
N ASP A 117 -15.48 -4.20 15.35
CA ASP A 117 -14.42 -3.56 16.12
C ASP A 117 -14.49 -2.04 15.98
N PHE A 118 -14.78 -1.54 14.78
CA PHE A 118 -15.02 -0.12 14.57
C PHE A 118 -16.16 0.39 15.47
N ARG A 119 -17.29 -0.33 15.51
CA ARG A 119 -18.43 0.03 16.37
C ARG A 119 -18.09 -0.10 17.85
N LYS A 120 -17.29 -1.09 18.26
CA LYS A 120 -16.82 -1.23 19.65
C LYS A 120 -15.96 -0.05 20.08
N VAL A 121 -15.08 0.43 19.19
CA VAL A 121 -14.14 1.52 19.43
C VAL A 121 -14.84 2.88 19.42
N PHE A 122 -15.54 3.22 18.33
CA PHE A 122 -16.12 4.56 18.15
C PHE A 122 -17.57 4.69 18.64
N LYS A 123 -18.20 3.58 19.07
CA LYS A 123 -19.61 3.53 19.51
C LYS A 123 -20.60 4.05 18.46
N MET A 124 -20.22 4.01 17.18
CA MET A 124 -21.02 4.45 16.05
C MET A 124 -20.67 3.63 14.80
N GLU A 125 -21.48 3.74 13.77
CA GLU A 125 -21.18 3.11 12.48
C GLU A 125 -20.09 3.87 11.72
N ARG A 126 -19.35 3.13 10.88
CA ARG A 126 -18.31 3.68 10.01
C ARG A 126 -18.83 4.82 9.12
N LYS A 127 -20.04 4.67 8.58
CA LYS A 127 -20.68 5.69 7.74
C LYS A 127 -20.94 6.98 8.51
N GLU A 128 -21.40 6.89 9.76
CA GLU A 128 -21.65 8.06 10.60
C GLU A 128 -20.35 8.76 10.98
N PHE A 129 -19.29 8.02 11.29
CA PHE A 129 -17.97 8.58 11.57
C PHE A 129 -17.44 9.42 10.39
N TYR A 130 -17.52 8.91 9.16
CA TYR A 130 -17.03 9.62 7.98
C TYR A 130 -17.87 10.84 7.58
N LYS A 131 -19.12 10.95 8.07
CA LYS A 131 -19.94 12.16 7.93
C LYS A 131 -19.51 13.29 8.88
N LEU A 132 -18.80 12.97 9.95
CA LEU A 132 -18.34 13.97 10.91
C LEU A 132 -17.30 14.90 10.26
N PRO A 133 -17.22 16.18 10.68
CA PRO A 133 -16.13 17.07 10.27
C PRO A 133 -14.75 16.49 10.59
N ARG A 134 -13.75 16.81 9.76
CA ARG A 134 -12.39 16.25 9.88
C ARG A 134 -11.76 16.45 11.27
N TRP A 135 -11.99 17.61 11.89
CA TRP A 135 -11.48 17.90 13.24
C TRP A 135 -12.04 16.93 14.30
N LYS A 136 -13.32 16.55 14.17
CA LYS A 136 -13.99 15.64 15.10
C LYS A 136 -13.54 14.20 14.89
N GLN A 137 -13.35 13.78 13.64
CA GLN A 137 -12.73 12.49 13.32
C GLN A 137 -11.33 12.40 13.96
N ILE A 138 -10.51 13.44 13.82
CA ILE A 138 -9.16 13.48 14.41
C ILE A 138 -9.20 13.37 15.94
N SER A 139 -10.11 14.09 16.61
CA SER A 139 -10.28 14.01 18.07
C SER A 139 -10.59 12.58 18.52
N LEU A 140 -11.60 11.96 17.92
CA LEU A 140 -12.03 10.60 18.25
C LEU A 140 -10.91 9.57 17.99
N LYS A 141 -10.12 9.75 16.91
CA LYS A 141 -8.96 8.87 16.65
C LYS A 141 -7.89 9.01 17.72
N LYS A 142 -7.59 10.23 18.16
CA LYS A 142 -6.63 10.47 19.25
C LYS A 142 -7.09 9.82 20.55
N GLU A 143 -8.36 9.98 20.91
CA GLU A 143 -8.95 9.37 22.11
C GLU A 143 -8.82 7.84 22.13
N MET A 144 -8.91 7.21 20.96
CA MET A 144 -8.82 5.74 20.81
C MET A 144 -7.41 5.22 20.49
N ASN A 145 -6.39 6.09 20.49
CA ASN A 145 -5.00 5.82 20.11
C ASN A 145 -4.84 5.28 18.67
N LEU A 146 -5.61 5.87 17.75
CA LEU A 146 -5.63 5.55 16.31
C LEU A 146 -5.21 6.76 15.45
N PHE A 147 -4.43 7.68 16.03
CA PHE A 147 -3.86 8.86 15.35
C PHE A 147 -2.35 8.71 15.11
#